data_AF-A0A2Z2MRZ8-F1
#
_entry.id   AF-A0A2Z2MRZ8-F1
#
_cell.length_a   1.000
_cell.length_b   1.000
_cell.length_c   1.000
_cell.angle_alpha   90.00
_cell.angle_beta   90.00
_cell.angle_gamma   90.00
#
_symmetry.space_group_name_H-M   'P 1'
#
loop_
_entity.id
_entity.type
_entity.pdbx_description
1 polymer ?
#
loop_
_entity_poly.entity_id
_entity_poly.type
_entity_poly.pdbx_seq_one_letter_code
_entity_poly.pdbx_strand_id
1 'polypeptide(L)'
;MYQYHVIMSVGGILVLLGIFLTWNLSRDIEKFRLGTKSISRFMFLGGLLTALGFIGLMRGRGTEVMALPAILGPALIVYALSESGLVRAKPEMLIQVAVIVGSLVLSGNRTLYVIESFSAIAVVILMDAAAFYVHTPQPHSRAARLSAWLFTLFVPLNAAEPGNPVAMGLYIISTALWVAILVALHGVLRERFPRTAQESL
;
A
#
# COMPACT_ATOMS: atom_id res chain seq x y z
N MET A 1 -0.08 25.80 3.42
CA MET A 1 -1.32 25.00 3.57
C MET A 1 -1.92 24.56 2.24
N TYR A 2 -2.25 25.46 1.29
CA TYR A 2 -2.88 25.07 0.00
C TYR A 2 -2.08 24.03 -0.80
N GLN A 3 -0.77 24.24 -0.99
CA GLN A 3 0.10 23.31 -1.72
C GLN A 3 0.17 21.92 -1.07
N TYR A 4 0.20 21.86 0.27
CA TYR A 4 0.19 20.60 1.01
C TYR A 4 -1.09 19.79 0.73
N HIS A 5 -2.26 20.41 0.82
CA HIS A 5 -3.53 19.72 0.55
C HIS A 5 -3.65 19.25 -0.90
N VAL A 6 -3.15 20.02 -1.86
CA VAL A 6 -3.12 19.63 -3.28
C VAL A 6 -2.24 18.39 -3.48
N ILE A 7 -1.02 18.39 -2.93
CA ILE A 7 -0.09 17.27 -3.03
C ILE A 7 -0.66 16.01 -2.38
N MET A 8 -1.23 16.15 -1.17
CA MET A 8 -1.88 15.04 -0.47
C MET A 8 -3.11 14.51 -1.20
N SER A 9 -3.85 15.38 -1.90
CA SER A 9 -5.00 14.97 -2.71
C SER A 9 -4.58 14.19 -3.96
N VAL A 10 -3.56 14.68 -4.68
CA VAL A 10 -3.01 14.00 -5.86
C VAL A 10 -2.42 12.65 -5.47
N GLY A 11 -1.61 12.60 -4.41
CA GLY A 11 -1.09 11.34 -3.90
C GLY A 11 -2.19 10.41 -3.39
N GLY A 12 -3.26 10.94 -2.80
CA GLY A 12 -4.43 10.14 -2.40
C GLY A 12 -5.09 9.44 -3.58
N ILE A 13 -5.21 10.11 -4.74
CA ILE A 13 -5.69 9.49 -5.99
C ILE A 13 -4.74 8.38 -6.45
N LEU A 14 -3.42 8.63 -6.40
CA LEU A 14 -2.43 7.60 -6.74
C LEU A 14 -2.49 6.39 -5.80
N VAL A 15 -2.71 6.61 -4.50
CA VAL A 15 -2.87 5.54 -3.52
C VAL A 15 -4.12 4.71 -3.81
N LEU A 16 -5.25 5.34 -4.13
CA LEU A 16 -6.48 4.65 -4.53
C LEU A 16 -6.25 3.80 -5.79
N LEU A 17 -5.56 4.35 -6.78
CA LEU A 17 -5.20 3.64 -8.00
C LEU A 17 -4.27 2.45 -7.68
N GLY A 18 -3.28 2.64 -6.81
CA GLY A 18 -2.37 1.58 -6.37
C GLY A 18 -3.09 0.45 -5.62
N ILE A 19 -4.03 0.78 -4.74
CA ILE A 19 -4.91 -0.20 -4.07
C ILE A 19 -5.68 -1.01 -5.10
N PHE A 20 -6.35 -0.34 -6.04
CA PHE A 20 -7.13 -0.99 -7.08
C PHE A 20 -6.27 -1.92 -7.96
N LEU A 21 -5.11 -1.44 -8.41
CA LEU A 21 -4.18 -2.21 -9.22
C LEU A 21 -3.61 -3.41 -8.43
N THR A 22 -3.25 -3.23 -7.16
CA THR A 22 -2.74 -4.34 -6.32
C THR A 22 -3.78 -5.42 -6.14
N TRP A 23 -5.04 -5.02 -5.90
CA TRP A 23 -6.16 -5.95 -5.85
C TRP A 23 -6.35 -6.67 -7.18
N ASN A 24 -6.37 -5.95 -8.30
CA ASN A 24 -6.60 -6.55 -9.61
C ASN A 24 -5.50 -7.55 -9.97
N LEU A 25 -4.24 -7.19 -9.71
CA LEU A 25 -3.10 -8.08 -9.88
C LEU A 25 -3.23 -9.33 -9.01
N SER A 26 -3.59 -9.15 -7.73
CA SER A 26 -3.81 -10.27 -6.79
C SER A 26 -4.93 -11.19 -7.26
N ARG A 27 -6.04 -10.61 -7.74
CA ARG A 27 -7.20 -11.34 -8.23
C ARG A 27 -6.83 -12.18 -9.44
N ASP A 28 -6.05 -11.62 -10.36
CA ASP A 28 -5.59 -12.35 -11.52
C ASP A 28 -4.65 -13.48 -11.08
N ILE A 29 -3.62 -13.21 -10.28
CA ILE A 29 -2.70 -14.26 -9.78
C ILE A 29 -3.46 -15.35 -8.98
N GLU A 30 -4.42 -14.97 -8.14
CA GLU A 30 -5.24 -15.87 -7.33
C GLU A 30 -6.06 -16.83 -8.20
N LYS A 31 -6.72 -16.34 -9.26
CA LYS A 31 -7.46 -17.19 -10.21
C LYS A 31 -6.58 -18.27 -10.82
N PHE A 32 -5.34 -17.95 -11.15
CA PHE A 32 -4.41 -18.89 -11.78
C PHE A 32 -3.76 -19.87 -10.79
N ARG A 33 -3.46 -19.44 -9.55
CA ARG A 33 -2.74 -20.28 -8.56
C ARG A 33 -3.65 -21.05 -7.60
N LEU A 34 -4.78 -20.47 -7.22
CA LEU A 34 -5.59 -20.93 -6.09
C LEU A 34 -7.03 -21.28 -6.53
N GLY A 35 -7.36 -21.11 -7.81
CA GLY A 35 -8.70 -21.33 -8.34
C GLY A 35 -9.69 -20.22 -7.94
N THR A 36 -10.87 -20.59 -7.45
CA THR A 36 -11.97 -19.65 -7.11
C THR A 36 -11.94 -19.09 -5.68
N LYS A 37 -10.82 -19.24 -4.96
CA LYS A 37 -10.66 -18.52 -3.69
C LYS A 37 -10.78 -17.01 -3.95
N SER A 38 -11.49 -16.35 -3.04
CA SER A 38 -11.91 -14.95 -3.19
C SER A 38 -11.20 -14.07 -2.15
N ILE A 39 -9.98 -14.44 -1.75
CA ILE A 39 -9.23 -13.82 -0.67
C ILE A 39 -8.79 -12.42 -1.08
N SER A 40 -8.49 -12.18 -2.36
CA SER A 40 -8.22 -10.85 -2.92
C SER A 40 -9.33 -9.82 -2.64
N ARG A 41 -10.60 -10.23 -2.45
CA ARG A 41 -11.67 -9.29 -2.08
C ARG A 41 -11.43 -8.64 -0.71
N PHE A 42 -10.84 -9.36 0.24
CA PHE A 42 -10.48 -8.79 1.54
C PHE A 42 -9.37 -7.74 1.43
N MET A 43 -8.42 -7.93 0.51
CA MET A 43 -7.40 -6.92 0.22
C MET A 43 -8.02 -5.64 -0.35
N PHE A 44 -8.98 -5.77 -1.27
CA PHE A 44 -9.69 -4.61 -1.82
C PHE A 44 -10.53 -3.90 -0.76
N LEU A 45 -11.27 -4.65 0.04
CA LEU A 45 -12.07 -4.10 1.13
C LEU A 45 -11.18 -3.39 2.16
N GLY A 46 -10.05 -3.98 2.52
CA GLY A 46 -9.09 -3.37 3.43
C GLY A 46 -8.51 -2.06 2.88
N GLY A 47 -8.18 -2.03 1.59
CA GLY A 47 -7.76 -0.80 0.91
C GLY A 47 -8.84 0.28 0.88
N LEU A 48 -10.10 -0.09 0.62
CA LEU A 48 -11.24 0.84 0.66
C LEU A 48 -11.47 1.42 2.06
N LEU A 49 -11.44 0.57 3.10
CA LEU A 49 -11.57 1.03 4.48
C LEU A 49 -10.43 1.99 4.87
N THR A 50 -9.20 1.69 4.46
CA THR A 50 -8.05 2.57 4.66
C THR A 50 -8.29 3.94 4.02
N ALA A 51 -8.74 3.95 2.75
CA ALA A 51 -9.03 5.19 2.04
C ALA A 51 -10.18 5.99 2.66
N LEU A 52 -11.23 5.32 3.14
CA LEU A 52 -12.35 5.95 3.83
C LEU A 52 -11.91 6.60 5.15
N GLY A 53 -11.07 5.93 5.93
CA GLY A 53 -10.47 6.49 7.15
C GLY A 53 -9.69 7.78 6.85
N PHE A 54 -8.89 7.76 5.78
CA PHE A 54 -8.09 8.91 5.37
C PHE A 54 -8.93 10.08 4.83
N ILE A 55 -9.90 9.83 3.95
CA ILE A 55 -10.81 10.86 3.42
C ILE A 55 -11.63 11.49 4.56
N GLY A 56 -12.07 10.67 5.51
CA GLY A 56 -12.81 11.12 6.66
C GLY A 56 -12.02 12.05 7.57
N LEU A 57 -10.74 11.72 7.84
CA LEU A 57 -9.79 12.60 8.53
C LEU A 57 -9.62 13.93 7.80
N MET A 58 -9.40 13.90 6.48
CA MET A 58 -9.22 15.11 5.67
C MET A 58 -10.45 16.03 5.65
N ARG A 59 -11.64 15.47 5.88
CA ARG A 59 -12.91 16.23 6.01
C ARG A 59 -13.21 16.70 7.43
N GLY A 60 -12.30 16.49 8.38
CA GLY A 60 -12.48 16.88 9.79
C GLY A 60 -13.59 16.10 10.50
N ARG A 61 -14.00 14.92 10.00
CA ARG A 61 -14.90 14.04 10.75
C ARG A 61 -14.15 13.48 11.96
N GLY A 62 -14.83 13.43 13.11
CA GLY A 62 -14.23 13.03 14.39
C GLY A 62 -13.46 11.70 14.31
N THR A 63 -12.39 11.61 15.10
CA THR A 63 -11.43 10.49 15.15
C THR A 63 -12.10 9.15 15.48
N GLU A 64 -13.19 9.16 16.25
CA GLU A 64 -13.92 7.96 16.68
C GLU A 64 -14.53 7.17 15.51
N VAL A 65 -15.10 7.86 14.52
CA VAL A 65 -15.71 7.23 13.35
C VAL A 65 -14.64 6.69 12.38
N MET A 66 -13.44 7.27 12.42
CA MET A 66 -12.35 6.97 11.48
C MET A 66 -11.35 5.93 12.00
N ALA A 67 -11.29 5.71 13.31
CA ALA A 67 -10.41 4.72 13.91
C ALA A 67 -10.72 3.29 13.44
N LEU A 68 -12.01 2.92 13.41
CA LEU A 68 -12.43 1.58 13.01
C LEU A 68 -12.01 1.22 11.57
N PRO A 69 -12.35 2.00 10.53
CA PRO A 69 -11.92 1.68 9.16
C PRO A 69 -10.40 1.76 8.98
N ALA A 70 -9.71 2.69 9.66
CA ALA A 70 -8.26 2.80 9.58
C ALA A 70 -7.52 1.59 10.19
N ILE A 71 -8.06 0.99 11.26
CA ILE A 71 -7.47 -0.20 11.89
C ILE A 71 -7.84 -1.48 11.12
N LEU A 72 -9.11 -1.60 10.71
CA LEU A 72 -9.59 -2.79 9.98
C LEU A 72 -8.95 -2.90 8.59
N GLY A 73 -8.63 -1.78 7.94
CA GLY A 73 -8.02 -1.75 6.61
C GLY A 73 -6.74 -2.59 6.53
N PRO A 74 -5.68 -2.24 7.27
CA PRO A 74 -4.44 -3.01 7.36
C PRO A 74 -4.67 -4.46 7.80
N ALA A 75 -5.57 -4.70 8.78
CA ALA A 75 -5.84 -6.04 9.28
C ALA A 75 -6.38 -6.97 8.19
N LEU A 76 -7.32 -6.49 7.38
CA LEU A 76 -7.86 -7.25 6.24
C LEU A 76 -6.82 -7.48 5.14
N ILE A 77 -5.96 -6.48 4.87
CA ILE A 77 -4.88 -6.61 3.89
C ILE A 77 -3.89 -7.68 4.34
N VAL A 78 -3.41 -7.62 5.60
CA VAL A 78 -2.49 -8.61 6.16
C VAL A 78 -3.09 -10.00 6.16
N TYR A 79 -4.35 -10.13 6.59
CA TYR A 79 -5.07 -11.40 6.55
C TYR A 79 -5.13 -11.96 5.12
N ALA A 80 -5.52 -11.14 4.13
CA ALA A 80 -5.60 -11.56 2.75
C ALA A 80 -4.24 -12.01 2.19
N LEU A 81 -3.17 -11.28 2.50
CA LEU A 81 -1.82 -11.61 2.07
C LEU A 81 -1.30 -12.89 2.72
N SER A 82 -1.57 -13.08 4.01
CA SER A 82 -1.20 -14.28 4.76
C SER A 82 -1.91 -15.52 4.22
N GLU A 83 -3.24 -15.47 4.11
CA GLU A 83 -4.06 -16.62 3.68
C GLU A 83 -3.88 -16.96 2.20
N SER A 84 -3.58 -15.97 1.36
CA SER A 84 -3.37 -16.22 -0.07
C SER A 84 -2.03 -16.90 -0.37
N GLY A 85 -1.03 -16.82 0.53
CA GLY A 85 0.31 -17.34 0.27
C GLY A 85 0.99 -16.73 -0.98
N LEU A 86 0.44 -15.63 -1.50
CA LEU A 86 0.92 -14.96 -2.71
C LEU A 86 2.19 -14.14 -2.44
N VAL A 87 2.39 -13.73 -1.20
CA VAL A 87 3.46 -12.83 -0.78
C VAL A 87 4.34 -13.52 0.25
N ARG A 88 5.66 -13.42 0.06
CA ARG A 88 6.64 -13.96 1.01
C ARG A 88 6.85 -12.95 2.14
N ALA A 89 6.60 -13.36 3.38
CA ALA A 89 6.97 -12.58 4.54
C ALA A 89 8.49 -12.35 4.58
N LYS A 90 8.91 -11.09 4.72
CA LYS A 90 10.31 -10.69 4.82
C LYS A 90 10.53 -9.82 6.06
N PRO A 91 11.67 -9.95 6.76
CA PRO A 91 12.00 -9.09 7.90
C PRO A 91 11.95 -7.59 7.58
N GLU A 92 12.24 -7.24 6.33
CA GLU A 92 12.13 -5.88 5.79
C GLU A 92 10.75 -5.24 6.05
N MET A 93 9.67 -6.00 5.84
CA MET A 93 8.30 -5.51 6.07
C MET A 93 8.09 -5.14 7.55
N LEU A 94 8.63 -5.95 8.47
CA LEU A 94 8.55 -5.70 9.91
C LEU A 94 9.35 -4.44 10.30
N ILE A 95 10.51 -4.23 9.70
CA ILE A 95 11.34 -3.03 9.96
C ILE A 95 10.59 -1.79 9.48
N GLN A 96 9.98 -1.82 8.30
CA GLN A 96 9.20 -0.68 7.79
C GLN A 96 8.01 -0.34 8.71
N VAL A 97 7.26 -1.36 9.16
CA VAL A 97 6.18 -1.17 10.14
C VAL A 97 6.72 -0.61 11.46
N ALA A 98 7.86 -1.10 11.95
CA ALA A 98 8.48 -0.60 13.17
C ALA A 98 8.89 0.88 13.05
N VAL A 99 9.41 1.31 11.90
CA VAL A 99 9.72 2.73 11.63
C VAL A 99 8.45 3.58 11.64
N ILE A 100 7.37 3.11 10.99
CA ILE A 100 6.09 3.82 10.96
C ILE A 100 5.51 3.96 12.38
N VAL A 101 5.47 2.88 13.16
CA VAL A 101 4.96 2.92 14.54
C VAL A 101 5.87 3.78 15.43
N GLY A 102 7.19 3.67 15.28
CA GLY A 102 8.15 4.49 16.02
C GLY A 102 8.00 5.99 15.77
N SER A 103 7.52 6.38 14.58
CA SER A 103 7.29 7.78 14.23
C SER A 103 6.22 8.47 15.09
N LEU A 104 5.34 7.72 15.76
CA LEU A 104 4.30 8.26 16.64
C LEU A 104 4.85 9.15 17.76
N VAL A 105 6.07 8.86 18.24
CA VAL A 105 6.75 9.62 19.29
C VAL A 105 7.11 11.04 18.85
N LEU A 106 7.24 11.27 17.54
CA LEU A 106 7.58 12.57 16.96
C LEU A 106 6.36 13.49 16.83
N SER A 107 5.14 12.97 17.01
CA SER A 107 3.91 13.70 16.73
C SER A 107 3.34 14.47 17.92
N GLY A 108 2.87 15.70 17.68
CA GLY A 108 2.21 16.53 18.70
C GLY A 108 0.75 16.13 19.00
N ASN A 109 0.05 15.48 18.07
CA ASN A 109 -1.35 15.04 18.22
C ASN A 109 -1.46 13.51 18.08
N ARG A 110 -1.33 12.82 19.22
CA ARG A 110 -1.22 11.35 19.28
C ARG A 110 -2.38 10.62 18.60
N THR A 111 -3.63 11.04 18.80
CA THR A 111 -4.80 10.30 18.29
C THR A 111 -4.91 10.36 16.77
N LEU A 112 -4.67 11.54 16.18
CA LEU A 112 -4.71 11.71 14.72
C LEU A 112 -3.58 10.92 14.04
N TYR A 113 -2.37 10.99 14.61
CA TYR A 113 -1.20 10.29 14.06
C TYR A 113 -1.28 8.77 14.18
N VAL A 114 -2.00 8.24 15.17
CA VAL A 114 -2.29 6.80 15.24
C VAL A 114 -3.09 6.35 14.01
N ILE A 115 -4.14 7.09 13.63
CA ILE A 115 -4.99 6.75 12.49
C ILE A 115 -4.20 6.87 11.17
N GLU A 116 -3.38 7.93 11.03
CA GLU A 116 -2.48 8.09 9.88
C GLU A 116 -1.44 6.97 9.78
N SER A 117 -0.89 6.52 10.91
CA SER A 117 0.10 5.44 10.95
C SER A 117 -0.50 4.11 10.50
N PHE A 118 -1.71 3.77 10.93
CA PHE A 118 -2.41 2.58 10.43
C PHE A 118 -2.62 2.67 8.90
N SER A 119 -3.01 3.85 8.41
CA SER A 119 -3.19 4.05 6.97
C SER A 119 -1.87 3.90 6.20
N ALA A 120 -0.78 4.42 6.74
CA ALA A 120 0.56 4.25 6.19
C ALA A 120 1.00 2.77 6.20
N ILE A 121 0.68 2.02 7.26
CA ILE A 121 0.95 0.57 7.35
C ILE A 121 0.21 -0.18 6.24
N ALA A 122 -1.08 0.11 5.99
CA ALA A 122 -1.81 -0.51 4.88
C ALA A 122 -1.14 -0.24 3.53
N VAL A 123 -0.77 1.01 3.26
CA VAL A 123 -0.12 1.39 2.00
C VAL A 123 1.23 0.70 1.84
N VAL A 124 2.08 0.72 2.87
CA VAL A 124 3.41 0.11 2.79
C VAL A 124 3.33 -1.41 2.57
N ILE A 125 2.39 -2.07 3.23
CA ILE A 125 2.17 -3.51 3.07
C ILE A 125 1.71 -3.86 1.64
N LEU A 126 0.88 -3.01 1.02
CA LEU A 126 0.50 -3.20 -0.39
C LEU A 126 1.65 -2.91 -1.36
N MET A 127 2.53 -1.97 -1.05
CA MET A 127 3.78 -1.75 -1.81
C MET A 127 4.70 -2.97 -1.71
N ASP A 128 4.88 -3.51 -0.50
CA ASP A 128 5.65 -4.73 -0.26
C ASP A 128 5.03 -5.96 -0.93
N ALA A 129 3.69 -6.04 -1.01
CA ALA A 129 3.03 -7.11 -1.73
C ALA A 129 3.49 -7.16 -3.20
N ALA A 130 3.57 -6.00 -3.87
CA ALA A 130 4.10 -5.91 -5.23
C ALA A 130 5.57 -6.34 -5.32
N ALA A 131 6.38 -6.05 -4.31
CA ALA A 131 7.79 -6.43 -4.23
C ALA A 131 8.00 -7.94 -4.06
N PHE A 132 7.14 -8.58 -3.27
CA PHE A 132 7.36 -9.94 -2.77
C PHE A 132 6.34 -10.97 -3.25
N TYR A 133 5.52 -10.64 -4.27
CA TYR A 133 4.76 -11.65 -4.99
C TYR A 133 5.67 -12.77 -5.49
N VAL A 134 5.18 -14.00 -5.38
CA VAL A 134 5.90 -15.18 -5.84
C VAL A 134 6.05 -15.12 -7.37
N HIS A 135 7.31 -15.09 -7.84
CA HIS A 135 7.74 -14.93 -9.24
C HIS A 135 7.72 -13.52 -9.83
N THR A 136 7.66 -12.46 -9.02
CA THR A 136 7.93 -11.10 -9.51
C THR A 136 9.34 -11.01 -10.13
N PRO A 137 9.49 -10.46 -11.35
CA PRO A 137 10.80 -10.24 -11.93
C PRO A 137 11.67 -9.34 -11.04
N GLN A 138 12.95 -9.69 -10.89
CA GLN A 138 13.93 -8.97 -10.08
C GLN A 138 13.94 -7.43 -10.26
N PRO A 139 13.92 -6.85 -11.48
CA PRO A 139 13.94 -5.40 -11.63
C PRO A 139 12.70 -4.73 -11.01
N HIS A 140 11.51 -5.30 -11.20
CA HIS A 140 10.27 -4.78 -10.61
C HIS A 140 10.22 -4.98 -9.10
N SER A 141 10.72 -6.11 -8.60
CA SER A 141 10.82 -6.38 -7.16
C SER A 141 11.71 -5.33 -6.47
N ARG A 142 12.90 -5.03 -7.03
CA ARG A 142 13.80 -4.00 -6.48
C ARG A 142 13.17 -2.60 -6.50
N ALA A 143 12.51 -2.23 -7.60
CA ALA A 143 11.84 -0.95 -7.71
C ALA A 143 10.68 -0.82 -6.70
N ALA A 144 9.94 -1.90 -6.45
CA ALA A 144 8.84 -1.91 -5.47
C ALA A 144 9.35 -1.77 -4.04
N ARG A 145 10.46 -2.44 -3.71
CA ARG A 145 11.14 -2.25 -2.41
C ARG A 145 11.59 -0.81 -2.23
N LEU A 146 12.17 -0.20 -3.27
CA LEU A 146 12.57 1.20 -3.23
C LEU A 146 11.36 2.10 -2.97
N SER A 147 10.24 1.87 -3.67
CA SER A 147 8.98 2.60 -3.44
C SER A 147 8.50 2.47 -1.98
N ALA A 148 8.47 1.25 -1.44
CA ALA A 148 8.08 0.99 -0.05
C ALA A 148 8.99 1.71 0.96
N TRP A 149 10.31 1.71 0.74
CA TRP A 149 11.26 2.43 1.60
C TRP A 149 11.12 3.95 1.51
N LEU A 150 10.95 4.50 0.31
CA LEU A 150 10.71 5.94 0.14
C LEU A 150 9.44 6.37 0.87
N PHE A 151 8.38 5.55 0.80
CA PHE A 151 7.15 5.80 1.55
C PHE A 151 7.36 5.69 3.06
N THR A 152 8.10 4.66 3.50
CA THR A 152 8.45 4.46 4.92
C THR A 152 9.22 5.64 5.50
N LEU A 153 10.16 6.22 4.74
CA LEU A 153 10.92 7.40 5.15
C LEU A 153 10.08 8.69 5.15
N PHE A 154 9.10 8.78 4.25
CA PHE A 154 8.15 9.90 4.24
C PHE A 154 7.40 10.03 5.57
N VAL A 155 6.97 8.91 6.17
CA VAL A 155 6.13 8.91 7.38
C VAL A 155 6.75 9.66 8.57
N PRO A 156 7.96 9.32 9.07
CA PRO A 156 8.56 10.05 10.18
C PRO A 156 8.94 11.49 9.83
N LEU A 157 9.33 11.78 8.58
CA LEU A 157 9.61 13.15 8.15
C LEU A 157 8.36 14.02 8.15
N ASN A 158 7.23 13.49 7.68
CA ASN A 158 5.95 14.18 7.74
C ASN A 158 5.37 14.22 9.17
N ALA A 159 5.76 13.30 10.06
CA ALA A 159 5.41 13.34 11.47
C ALA A 159 6.13 14.43 12.24
N ALA A 160 7.42 14.63 11.97
CA ALA A 160 8.22 15.68 12.58
C ALA A 160 7.85 17.08 12.05
N GLU A 161 7.72 17.22 10.72
CA GLU A 161 7.47 18.50 10.05
C GLU A 161 6.44 18.34 8.92
N PRO A 162 5.13 18.45 9.23
CA PRO A 162 4.07 18.34 8.24
C PRO A 162 4.23 19.35 7.09
N GLY A 163 4.23 18.84 5.86
CA GLY A 163 4.38 19.67 4.66
C GLY A 163 5.81 20.06 4.30
N ASN A 164 6.82 19.48 4.96
CA ASN A 164 8.21 19.57 4.53
C ASN A 164 8.33 19.15 3.04
N PRO A 165 8.95 19.97 2.16
CA PRO A 165 9.08 19.68 0.72
C PRO A 165 9.76 18.33 0.43
N VAL A 166 10.72 17.92 1.26
CA VAL A 166 11.42 16.63 1.13
C VAL A 166 10.44 15.49 1.39
N ALA A 167 9.66 15.56 2.47
CA ALA A 167 8.63 14.58 2.79
C ALA A 167 7.59 14.47 1.66
N MET A 168 7.14 15.62 1.14
CA MET A 168 6.20 15.68 0.02
C MET A 168 6.77 15.05 -1.26
N GLY A 169 8.05 15.32 -1.56
CA GLY A 169 8.76 14.70 -2.68
C GLY A 169 8.84 13.18 -2.54
N LEU A 170 9.22 12.68 -1.36
CA LEU A 170 9.25 11.25 -1.06
C LEU A 170 7.89 10.58 -1.23
N TYR A 171 6.81 11.22 -0.76
CA TYR A 171 5.44 10.72 -0.89
C TYR A 171 5.00 10.60 -2.36
N ILE A 172 5.20 11.65 -3.16
CA ILE A 172 4.79 11.63 -4.57
C ILE A 172 5.64 10.64 -5.38
N ILE A 173 6.97 10.64 -5.19
CA ILE A 173 7.85 9.72 -5.91
C ILE A 173 7.54 8.27 -5.54
N SER A 174 7.35 7.96 -4.25
CA SER A 174 7.02 6.60 -3.81
C SER A 174 5.71 6.11 -4.39
N THR A 175 4.64 6.89 -4.30
CA THR A 175 3.30 6.52 -4.80
C THR A 175 3.26 6.43 -6.33
N ALA A 176 3.90 7.35 -7.05
CA ALA A 176 4.00 7.29 -8.51
C ALA A 176 4.79 6.06 -8.97
N LEU A 177 5.92 5.78 -8.31
CA LEU A 177 6.74 4.61 -8.59
C LEU A 177 5.96 3.31 -8.34
N TRP A 178 5.23 3.22 -7.24
CA TRP A 178 4.38 2.08 -6.92
C TRP A 178 3.36 1.80 -8.01
N VAL A 179 2.60 2.83 -8.44
CA VAL A 179 1.62 2.71 -9.51
C VAL A 179 2.28 2.27 -10.82
N ALA A 180 3.40 2.88 -11.20
CA ALA A 180 4.12 2.52 -12.43
C ALA A 180 4.57 1.05 -12.42
N ILE A 181 5.06 0.55 -11.28
CA ILE A 181 5.46 -0.85 -11.14
C ILE A 181 4.25 -1.77 -11.24
N LEU A 182 3.14 -1.44 -10.59
CA LEU A 182 1.92 -2.24 -10.68
C LEU A 182 1.42 -2.32 -12.13
N VAL A 183 1.43 -1.22 -12.88
CA VAL A 183 1.09 -1.22 -14.31
C VAL A 183 2.02 -2.14 -15.10
N ALA A 184 3.33 -2.03 -14.88
CA ALA A 184 4.32 -2.90 -15.53
C ALA A 184 4.10 -4.39 -15.19
N LEU A 185 3.79 -4.71 -13.92
CA LEU A 185 3.51 -6.07 -13.48
C LEU A 185 2.25 -6.65 -14.15
N HIS A 186 1.20 -5.85 -14.38
CA HIS A 186 0.06 -6.30 -15.18
C HIS A 186 0.45 -6.60 -16.63
N GLY A 187 1.38 -5.84 -17.21
CA GLY A 187 1.94 -6.12 -18.53
C GLY A 187 2.65 -7.47 -18.57
N VAL A 188 3.59 -7.70 -17.63
CA VAL A 188 4.31 -8.98 -17.49
C VAL A 188 3.36 -10.16 -17.30
N LEU A 189 2.33 -9.95 -16.49
CA LEU A 189 1.32 -10.96 -16.19
C LEU A 189 0.56 -11.37 -17.47
N ARG A 190 0.15 -10.38 -18.30
CA ARG A 190 -0.51 -10.61 -19.59
C ARG A 190 0.37 -11.33 -20.60
N GLU A 191 1.69 -11.13 -20.57
CA GLU A 191 2.62 -11.82 -21.47
C GLU A 191 2.90 -13.27 -21.04
N ARG A 192 2.88 -13.56 -19.73
CA ARG A 192 3.18 -14.89 -19.20
C ARG A 192 2.00 -15.86 -19.26
N PHE A 193 0.76 -15.38 -19.18
CA PHE A 193 -0.42 -16.26 -19.18
C PHE A 193 -0.73 -16.97 -20.50
N PRO A 194 -0.56 -16.37 -21.69
CA PRO A 194 -0.71 -17.09 -22.96
C PRO A 194 0.29 -18.24 -23.08
N ARG A 195 1.54 -18.02 -22.63
CA ARG A 195 2.63 -19.00 -22.73
C ARG A 195 2.43 -20.22 -21.82
N THR A 196 1.97 -20.01 -20.60
CA THR A 196 1.76 -21.11 -19.64
C THR A 196 0.53 -21.97 -19.96
N ALA A 197 -0.48 -21.42 -20.64
CA ALA A 197 -1.62 -22.19 -21.14
C ALA A 197 -1.27 -23.03 -22.39
N GLN A 198 -0.30 -22.58 -23.20
CA GLN A 198 0.19 -23.32 -24.36
C GLN A 198 1.17 -24.45 -24.01
N GLU A 199 1.93 -24.32 -22.91
CA GLU A 199 2.83 -25.40 -22.43
C GLU A 199 2.11 -26.52 -21.68
N SER A 200 0.80 -26.39 -21.47
CA SER A 200 -0.07 -27.41 -20.84
C SER A 200 -0.97 -28.18 -21.83
N LEU A 201 -0.73 -28.04 -23.14
CA LEU A 201 -1.35 -28.82 -24.22
C LEU A 201 -0.33 -29.74 -24.89
#